data_AF-A0A166EJW1-F1
#
_entry.id   AF-A0A166EJW1-F1
#
_cell.length_a   1.000
_cell.length_b   1.000
_cell.length_c   1.000
_cell.angle_alpha   90.00
_cell.angle_beta   90.00
_cell.angle_gamma   90.00
#
_symmetry.space_group_name_H-M   'P 1'
#
loop_
_entity.id
_entity.type
_entity.pdbx_description
1 polymer ?
#
loop_
_entity_poly.entity_id
_entity_poly.type
_entity_poly.pdbx_seq_one_letter_code
_entity_poly.pdbx_strand_id
1 'polypeptide(L)'
;MSDYSSDNISYDDAVKLKSENEELSLRVRLGLKREIQLEKKLRSKLLIDFAAAASISSIIFLFAYLALQAVILNDENFKIDAGVITLINRSLNILLELMIPFTFGFLGASARVLLSGLSYLRSILLLVASGLIASFAWISLKSKIFVSLVTAHLQINAIQVQGNLVNKNDSDEIYSLILVVTFVGMFASNIFIAVEQRVARLADKKSQQSNNQTNDN
;
A
#
# COMPACT_ATOMS: atom_id res chain seq x y z
N MET A 1 -59.68 45.59 24.63
CA MET A 1 -59.00 45.29 25.90
C MET A 1 -58.01 44.17 25.60
N SER A 2 -56.79 44.53 25.19
CA SER A 2 -55.74 43.58 24.81
C SER A 2 -54.70 43.63 25.90
N ASP A 3 -54.70 42.62 26.75
CA ASP A 3 -53.82 42.48 27.90
C ASP A 3 -52.42 42.13 27.40
N TYR A 4 -51.53 43.13 27.37
CA TYR A 4 -50.10 42.90 27.17
C TYR A 4 -49.48 42.63 28.55
N SER A 5 -49.47 41.35 28.95
CA SER A 5 -48.66 40.88 30.07
C SER A 5 -47.19 40.99 29.67
N SER A 6 -46.55 42.08 30.08
CA SER A 6 -45.11 42.25 30.00
C SER A 6 -44.46 41.31 31.00
N ASP A 7 -44.09 40.11 30.55
CA ASP A 7 -43.21 39.20 31.27
C ASP A 7 -41.87 39.91 31.53
N ASN A 8 -41.75 40.53 32.70
CA ASN A 8 -40.49 41.04 33.23
C ASN A 8 -39.62 39.84 33.57
N ILE A 9 -38.80 39.41 32.61
CA ILE A 9 -37.70 38.48 32.85
C ILE A 9 -36.86 39.08 33.99
N SER A 10 -36.80 38.37 35.12
CA SER A 10 -36.02 38.77 36.28
C SER A 10 -34.59 39.02 35.84
N TYR A 11 -34.00 40.13 36.29
CA TYR A 11 -32.62 40.51 35.92
C TYR A 11 -31.63 39.38 36.20
N ASP A 12 -31.91 38.56 37.22
CA ASP A 12 -31.14 37.39 37.61
C ASP A 12 -31.20 36.25 36.57
N ASP A 13 -32.36 36.03 35.95
CA ASP A 13 -32.54 35.04 34.89
C ASP A 13 -31.82 35.45 33.60
N ALA A 14 -31.82 36.76 33.28
CA ALA A 14 -31.09 37.29 32.14
C ALA A 14 -29.56 37.14 32.31
N VAL A 15 -29.04 37.33 33.52
CA VAL A 15 -27.61 37.13 33.85
C VAL A 15 -27.23 35.65 33.72
N LYS A 16 -28.08 34.75 34.25
CA LYS A 16 -27.85 33.31 34.18
C LYS A 16 -27.83 32.79 32.75
N LEU A 17 -28.80 33.19 31.93
CA LEU A 17 -28.86 32.85 30.50
C LEU A 17 -27.64 33.35 29.71
N LYS A 18 -27.14 34.55 30.04
CA LYS A 18 -25.94 35.09 29.39
C LYS A 18 -24.70 34.26 29.73
N SER A 19 -24.54 33.85 30.99
CA SER A 19 -23.42 33.02 31.43
C SER A 19 -23.44 31.61 30.80
N GLU A 20 -24.62 31.00 30.69
CA GLU A 20 -24.80 29.69 30.08
C GLU A 20 -24.52 29.72 28.57
N ASN A 21 -24.95 30.80 27.90
CA ASN A 21 -24.69 31.00 26.47
C ASN A 21 -23.20 31.28 26.19
N GLU A 22 -22.51 32.00 27.08
CA GLU A 22 -21.05 32.15 27.00
C GLU A 22 -20.32 30.80 27.17
N GLU A 23 -20.73 29.98 28.14
CA GLU A 23 -20.15 28.65 28.35
C GLU A 23 -20.40 27.72 27.15
N LEU A 24 -21.62 27.74 26.59
CA LEU A 24 -21.98 26.99 25.39
C LEU A 24 -21.13 27.42 24.19
N SER A 25 -20.95 28.73 24.00
CA SER A 25 -20.11 29.28 22.92
C SER A 25 -18.64 28.87 23.06
N LEU A 26 -18.15 28.76 24.30
CA LEU A 26 -16.80 28.29 24.63
C LEU A 26 -16.64 26.80 24.30
N ARG A 27 -17.60 25.96 24.69
CA ARG A 27 -17.61 24.52 24.37
C ARG A 27 -17.64 24.28 22.87
N VAL A 28 -18.46 25.03 22.13
CA VAL A 28 -18.52 24.97 20.66
C VAL A 28 -17.18 25.37 20.04
N ARG A 29 -16.57 26.48 20.50
CA ARG A 29 -15.24 26.92 20.01
C ARG A 29 -14.13 25.92 20.33
N LEU A 30 -14.17 25.28 21.50
CA LEU A 30 -13.20 24.25 21.89
C LEU A 30 -13.38 22.97 21.07
N GLY A 31 -14.63 22.55 20.80
CA GLY A 31 -14.94 21.45 19.89
C GLY A 31 -14.40 21.71 18.49
N LEU A 32 -14.70 22.88 17.92
CA LEU A 32 -14.24 23.28 16.59
C LEU A 32 -12.71 23.33 16.50
N LYS A 33 -12.04 23.88 17.53
CA LYS A 33 -10.56 23.90 17.59
C LYS A 33 -9.97 22.49 17.63
N ARG A 34 -10.58 21.55 18.36
CA ARG A 34 -10.12 20.15 18.41
C ARG A 34 -10.28 19.45 17.07
N GLU A 35 -11.40 19.63 16.38
CA GLU A 35 -11.60 19.04 15.05
C GLU A 35 -10.60 19.59 14.03
N ILE A 36 -10.39 20.91 13.99
CA ILE A 36 -9.39 21.54 13.11
C ILE A 36 -7.97 21.05 13.44
N GLN A 37 -7.63 20.87 14.71
CA GLN A 37 -6.34 20.30 15.13
C GLN A 37 -6.20 18.84 14.69
N LEU A 38 -7.26 18.04 14.80
CA LEU A 38 -7.26 16.63 14.42
C LEU A 38 -7.08 16.47 12.90
N GLU A 39 -7.81 17.25 12.11
CA GLU A 39 -7.68 17.26 10.65
C GLU A 39 -6.28 17.67 10.20
N LYS A 40 -5.71 18.73 10.80
CA LYS A 40 -4.34 19.16 10.50
C LYS A 40 -3.32 18.08 10.83
N LYS A 41 -3.51 17.36 11.95
CA LYS A 41 -2.60 16.29 12.38
C LYS A 41 -2.73 15.02 11.53
N LEU A 42 -3.93 14.71 11.04
CA LEU A 42 -4.13 13.62 10.07
C LEU A 42 -3.51 13.95 8.72
N ARG A 43 -3.79 15.16 8.18
CA ARG A 43 -3.26 15.61 6.89
C ARG A 43 -1.73 15.70 6.91
N SER A 44 -1.13 16.20 7.99
CA SER A 44 0.33 16.28 8.09
C SER A 44 0.98 14.90 8.15
N LYS A 45 0.41 13.94 8.89
CA LYS A 45 0.89 12.55 8.87
C LYS A 45 0.80 11.93 7.48
N LEU A 46 -0.33 12.11 6.80
CA LEU A 46 -0.57 11.55 5.47
C LEU A 46 0.43 12.12 4.44
N LEU A 47 0.76 13.41 4.52
CA LEU A 47 1.77 14.04 3.68
C LEU A 47 3.19 13.52 3.95
N ILE A 48 3.55 13.29 5.22
CA ILE A 48 4.85 12.72 5.59
C ILE A 48 4.98 11.28 5.09
N ASP A 49 3.93 10.46 5.27
CA ASP A 49 3.92 9.07 4.79
C ASP A 49 3.96 9.01 3.25
N PHE A 50 3.26 9.92 2.55
CA PHE A 50 3.33 10.04 1.10
C PHE A 50 4.72 10.45 0.61
N ALA A 51 5.35 11.43 1.27
CA ALA A 51 6.70 11.87 0.94
C ALA A 51 7.74 10.76 1.18
N ALA A 52 7.58 9.96 2.24
CA ALA A 52 8.42 8.79 2.51
C ALA A 52 8.23 7.69 1.46
N ALA A 53 6.99 7.44 1.03
CA ALA A 53 6.70 6.47 -0.03
C ALA A 53 7.31 6.88 -1.36
N ALA A 54 7.17 8.15 -1.73
CA ALA A 54 7.72 8.71 -2.95
C ALA A 54 9.26 8.68 -2.95
N SER A 55 9.89 9.01 -1.82
CA SER A 55 11.36 9.00 -1.72
C SER A 55 11.94 7.59 -1.84
N ILE A 56 11.34 6.60 -1.17
CA ILE A 56 11.80 5.20 -1.26
C ILE A 56 11.60 4.64 -2.67
N SER A 57 10.45 4.90 -3.30
CA SER A 57 10.19 4.51 -4.68
C SER A 57 11.18 5.15 -5.66
N SER A 58 11.49 6.43 -5.45
CA SER A 58 12.48 7.17 -6.27
C SER A 58 13.90 6.61 -6.14
N ILE A 59 14.32 6.19 -4.94
CA ILE A 59 15.62 5.57 -4.72
C ILE A 59 15.71 4.22 -5.45
N ILE A 60 14.66 3.40 -5.36
CA ILE A 60 14.59 2.12 -6.06
C ILE A 60 14.66 2.33 -7.58
N PHE A 61 13.93 3.32 -8.09
CA PHE A 61 13.93 3.67 -9.51
C PHE A 61 15.31 4.18 -9.99
N LEU A 62 15.97 5.03 -9.19
CA LEU A 62 17.32 5.50 -9.46
C LEU A 62 18.32 4.34 -9.50
N PHE A 63 18.23 3.41 -8.55
CA PHE A 63 19.09 2.23 -8.52
C PHE A 63 18.88 1.35 -9.75
N ALA A 64 17.64 1.13 -10.17
CA ALA A 64 17.32 0.40 -11.40
C ALA A 64 17.88 1.11 -12.66
N TYR A 65 17.78 2.44 -12.72
CA TYR A 65 18.33 3.24 -13.81
C TYR A 65 19.87 3.20 -13.85
N LEU A 66 20.54 3.29 -12.71
CA LEU A 66 22.00 3.17 -12.62
C LEU A 66 22.48 1.77 -12.98
N ALA A 67 21.76 0.73 -12.56
CA ALA A 67 22.07 -0.65 -12.94
C ALA A 67 21.97 -0.84 -14.47
N LEU A 68 20.98 -0.22 -15.12
CA LEU A 68 20.85 -0.22 -16.58
C LEU A 68 22.06 0.47 -17.25
N GLN A 69 22.47 1.63 -16.76
CA GLN A 69 23.62 2.37 -17.29
C GLN A 69 24.94 1.61 -17.12
N ALA A 70 25.13 0.95 -15.97
CA ALA A 70 26.32 0.14 -15.71
C ALA A 70 26.45 -1.04 -16.70
N VAL A 71 25.35 -1.57 -17.22
CA VAL A 71 25.38 -2.64 -18.25
C VAL A 71 25.79 -2.10 -19.62
N ILE A 72 25.40 -0.88 -19.96
CA ILE A 72 25.70 -0.26 -21.26
C ILE A 72 27.17 0.15 -21.37
N LEU A 73 27.83 0.47 -20.24
CA LEU A 73 29.15 1.09 -20.20
C LEU A 73 30.32 0.12 -19.92
N ASN A 74 30.06 -1.16 -19.66
CA ASN A 74 31.06 -2.09 -19.14
C ASN A 74 31.63 -3.00 -20.24
N ASP A 75 32.58 -2.48 -21.04
CA ASP A 75 33.09 -3.20 -22.23
C ASP A 75 34.54 -3.73 -22.15
N GLU A 76 35.46 -3.33 -21.26
CA GLU A 76 36.90 -3.62 -21.57
C GLU A 76 37.86 -4.26 -20.53
N ASN A 77 37.57 -4.46 -19.23
CA ASN A 77 38.67 -4.73 -18.26
C ASN A 77 38.67 -6.02 -17.43
N PHE A 78 37.84 -7.04 -17.72
CA PHE A 78 37.88 -8.31 -16.99
C PHE A 78 37.77 -9.52 -17.93
N LYS A 79 38.87 -10.27 -18.13
CA LYS A 79 38.84 -11.54 -18.88
C LYS A 79 38.28 -12.65 -18.00
N ILE A 80 36.96 -12.62 -17.86
CA ILE A 80 36.12 -13.66 -17.27
C ILE A 80 35.86 -14.71 -18.36
N ASP A 81 35.73 -15.98 -17.97
CA ASP A 81 35.36 -17.06 -18.90
C ASP A 81 34.09 -16.69 -19.68
N ALA A 82 34.07 -16.94 -21.00
CA ALA A 82 32.98 -16.51 -21.88
C ALA A 82 31.61 -17.08 -21.44
N GLY A 83 31.60 -18.27 -20.84
CA GLY A 83 30.38 -18.86 -20.28
C GLY A 83 29.87 -18.09 -19.08
N VAL A 84 30.76 -17.62 -18.21
CA VAL A 84 30.43 -16.83 -17.01
C VAL A 84 29.95 -15.42 -17.41
N ILE A 85 30.57 -14.78 -18.39
CA ILE A 85 30.11 -13.48 -18.93
C ILE A 85 28.68 -13.61 -19.48
N THR A 86 28.42 -14.67 -20.25
CA THR A 86 27.09 -14.91 -20.83
C THR A 86 26.05 -15.14 -19.74
N LEU A 87 26.39 -15.88 -18.68
CA LEU A 87 25.51 -16.10 -17.55
C LEU A 87 25.22 -14.81 -16.79
N ILE A 88 26.25 -14.01 -16.49
CA ILE A 88 26.11 -12.72 -15.79
C ILE A 88 25.22 -11.77 -16.60
N ASN A 89 25.47 -11.62 -17.90
CA ASN A 89 24.67 -10.75 -18.77
C ASN A 89 23.22 -11.21 -18.85
N ARG A 90 22.99 -12.52 -18.93
CA ARG A 90 21.64 -13.07 -18.94
C ARG A 90 20.91 -12.86 -17.61
N SER A 91 21.61 -13.06 -16.50
CA SER A 91 21.07 -12.81 -15.16
C SER A 91 20.78 -11.33 -14.92
N LEU A 92 21.63 -10.42 -15.40
CA LEU A 92 21.40 -8.98 -15.35
C LEU A 92 20.18 -8.57 -16.18
N ASN A 93 20.07 -9.07 -17.42
CA ASN A 93 18.90 -8.79 -18.26
C ASN A 93 17.60 -9.29 -17.62
N ILE A 94 17.62 -10.48 -17.01
CA ILE A 94 16.47 -10.99 -16.25
C ILE A 94 16.19 -10.09 -15.05
N LEU A 95 17.20 -9.72 -14.26
CA LEU A 95 17.04 -8.84 -13.11
C LEU A 95 16.42 -7.49 -13.50
N LEU A 96 16.90 -6.88 -14.59
CA LEU A 96 16.36 -5.66 -15.18
C LEU A 96 14.90 -5.84 -15.61
N GLU A 97 14.57 -6.96 -16.24
CA GLU A 97 13.20 -7.31 -16.60
C GLU A 97 12.30 -7.47 -15.37
N LEU A 98 12.81 -8.01 -14.24
CA LEU A 98 12.06 -8.14 -12.99
C LEU A 98 11.85 -6.81 -12.24
N MET A 99 12.66 -5.79 -12.51
CA MET A 99 12.50 -4.48 -11.87
C MET A 99 11.21 -3.78 -12.30
N ILE A 100 10.79 -3.95 -13.55
CA ILE A 100 9.54 -3.38 -14.05
C ILE A 100 8.35 -3.86 -13.19
N PRO A 101 8.05 -5.17 -13.09
CA PRO A 101 6.93 -5.62 -12.29
C PRO A 101 7.13 -5.38 -10.79
N PHE A 102 8.38 -5.37 -10.30
CA PHE A 102 8.69 -5.02 -8.92
C PHE A 102 8.17 -3.63 -8.56
N THR A 103 8.49 -2.62 -9.39
CA THR A 103 8.09 -1.23 -9.12
C THR A 103 6.57 -1.04 -9.15
N PHE A 104 5.87 -1.67 -10.11
CA PHE A 104 4.41 -1.62 -10.18
C PHE A 104 3.73 -2.34 -9.00
N GLY A 105 4.25 -3.51 -8.61
CA GLY A 105 3.77 -4.23 -7.42
C GLY A 105 4.01 -3.44 -6.13
N PHE A 106 5.18 -2.82 -6.00
CA PHE A 106 5.54 -1.95 -4.87
C PHE A 106 4.65 -0.70 -4.81
N LEU A 107 4.34 -0.09 -5.97
CA LEU A 107 3.47 1.08 -6.06
C LEU A 107 2.03 0.73 -5.66
N GLY A 108 1.49 -0.39 -6.16
CA GLY A 108 0.16 -0.87 -5.79
C GLY A 108 0.05 -1.20 -4.29
N ALA A 109 1.07 -1.81 -3.72
CA ALA A 109 1.14 -2.07 -2.29
C ALA A 109 1.25 -0.76 -1.47
N SER A 110 2.03 0.21 -1.95
CA SER A 110 2.19 1.53 -1.29
C SER A 110 0.87 2.28 -1.24
N ALA A 111 0.12 2.32 -2.34
CA ALA A 111 -1.21 2.94 -2.38
C ALA A 111 -2.17 2.31 -1.36
N ARG A 112 -2.12 0.98 -1.20
CA ARG A 112 -2.98 0.28 -0.23
C ARG A 112 -2.57 0.53 1.21
N VAL A 113 -1.28 0.53 1.52
CA VAL A 113 -0.78 0.84 2.86
C VAL A 113 -1.20 2.26 3.26
N LEU A 114 -1.05 3.24 2.37
CA LEU A 114 -1.50 4.62 2.59
C LEU A 114 -3.01 4.69 2.87
N LEU A 115 -3.83 3.93 2.12
CA LEU A 115 -5.28 3.90 2.32
C LEU A 115 -5.67 3.24 3.65
N SER A 116 -4.88 2.29 4.15
CA SER A 116 -5.18 1.53 5.37
C SER A 116 -4.90 2.29 6.67
N GLY A 117 -4.24 3.45 6.61
CA GLY A 117 -3.84 4.23 7.79
C GLY A 117 -2.76 3.56 8.66
N LEU A 118 -2.12 2.49 8.16
CA LEU A 118 -0.97 1.86 8.80
C LEU A 118 0.29 2.70 8.62
N SER A 119 1.20 2.64 9.60
CA SER A 119 2.49 3.30 9.48
C SER A 119 3.28 2.74 8.30
N TYR A 120 3.61 3.62 7.35
CA TYR A 120 4.33 3.26 6.14
C TYR A 120 5.69 2.63 6.46
N LEU A 121 6.43 3.22 7.39
CA LEU A 121 7.75 2.73 7.84
C LEU A 121 7.69 1.34 8.47
N ARG A 122 6.65 1.03 9.25
CA ARG A 122 6.45 -0.30 9.84
C ARG A 122 6.10 -1.36 8.78
N SER A 123 5.68 -0.91 7.59
CA SER A 123 5.19 -1.76 6.51
C SER A 123 6.18 -1.90 5.35
N ILE A 124 7.41 -1.38 5.47
CA ILE A 124 8.43 -1.44 4.40
C ILE A 124 8.71 -2.88 3.94
N LEU A 125 8.86 -3.81 4.89
CA LEU A 125 9.09 -5.23 4.55
C LEU A 125 7.96 -5.80 3.68
N LEU A 126 6.73 -5.42 4.00
CA LEU A 126 5.51 -5.84 3.30
C LEU A 126 5.44 -5.24 1.89
N LEU A 127 5.85 -3.98 1.74
CA LEU A 127 5.93 -3.31 0.44
C LEU A 127 6.96 -3.99 -0.47
N VAL A 128 8.16 -4.27 0.06
CA VAL A 128 9.22 -4.97 -0.67
C VAL A 128 8.79 -6.40 -1.03
N ALA A 129 8.18 -7.12 -0.08
CA ALA A 129 7.65 -8.46 -0.33
C ALA A 129 6.56 -8.46 -1.41
N SER A 130 5.69 -7.44 -1.43
CA SER A 130 4.65 -7.31 -2.44
C SER A 130 5.23 -7.04 -3.84
N GLY A 131 6.29 -6.22 -3.94
CA GLY A 131 7.03 -6.05 -5.19
C GLY A 131 7.65 -7.36 -5.68
N LEU A 132 8.28 -8.12 -4.78
CA LEU A 132 8.88 -9.43 -5.11
C LEU A 132 7.82 -10.44 -5.59
N ILE A 133 6.68 -10.52 -4.90
CA ILE A 133 5.55 -11.37 -5.31
C ILE A 133 5.07 -10.99 -6.71
N ALA A 134 5.02 -9.70 -7.02
CA ALA A 134 4.62 -9.21 -8.33
C ALA A 134 5.64 -9.58 -9.43
N SER A 135 6.94 -9.52 -9.14
CA SER A 135 7.99 -10.01 -10.05
C SER A 135 7.94 -11.52 -10.28
N PHE A 136 7.67 -12.32 -9.23
CA PHE A 136 7.47 -13.76 -9.37
C PHE A 136 6.20 -14.10 -10.17
N ALA A 137 5.12 -13.33 -10.00
CA ALA A 137 3.92 -13.48 -10.82
C ALA A 137 4.22 -13.20 -12.29
N TRP A 138 4.97 -12.13 -12.58
CA TRP A 138 5.40 -11.79 -13.93
C TRP A 138 6.27 -12.89 -14.57
N ILE A 139 7.26 -13.40 -13.84
CA ILE A 139 8.10 -14.51 -14.32
C ILE A 139 7.26 -15.76 -14.57
N SER A 140 6.32 -16.08 -13.68
CA SER A 140 5.49 -17.28 -13.79
C SER A 140 4.56 -17.22 -15.01
N LEU A 141 4.06 -16.02 -15.30
CA LEU A 141 3.19 -15.76 -16.44
C LEU A 141 3.96 -15.81 -17.77
N LYS A 142 5.14 -15.19 -17.84
CA LYS A 142 6.01 -15.22 -19.03
C LYS A 142 6.67 -16.57 -19.28
N SER A 143 7.03 -17.30 -18.23
CA SER A 143 7.82 -18.53 -18.34
C SER A 143 7.03 -19.68 -18.97
N LYS A 144 5.72 -19.53 -19.21
CA LYS A 144 4.81 -20.58 -19.70
C LYS A 144 4.80 -21.84 -18.82
N ILE A 145 5.56 -21.88 -17.72
CA ILE A 145 5.61 -22.97 -16.73
C ILE A 145 4.24 -23.16 -16.10
N PHE A 146 3.57 -22.06 -15.73
CA PHE A 146 2.23 -22.14 -15.17
C PHE A 146 1.22 -22.70 -16.17
N VAL A 147 1.28 -22.25 -17.43
CA VAL A 147 0.44 -22.79 -18.52
C VAL A 147 0.76 -24.26 -18.75
N SER A 148 2.03 -24.66 -18.77
CA SER A 148 2.48 -26.04 -18.98
C SER A 148 2.05 -27.00 -17.86
N LEU A 149 2.01 -26.54 -16.60
CA LEU A 149 1.51 -27.34 -15.48
C LEU A 149 -0.01 -27.49 -15.52
N VAL A 150 -0.72 -26.42 -15.87
CA VAL A 150 -2.19 -26.40 -15.90
C VAL A 150 -2.75 -27.13 -17.14
N THR A 151 -2.15 -26.96 -18.32
CA THR A 151 -2.57 -27.69 -19.53
C THR A 151 -2.36 -29.20 -19.41
N ALA A 152 -1.32 -29.64 -18.70
CA ALA A 152 -1.11 -31.06 -18.40
C ALA A 152 -2.28 -31.69 -17.61
N HIS A 153 -3.01 -30.89 -16.83
CA HIS A 153 -4.13 -31.36 -16.01
C HIS A 153 -5.52 -31.08 -16.63
N LEU A 154 -5.61 -30.17 -17.61
CA LEU A 154 -6.89 -29.75 -18.19
C LEU A 154 -7.24 -30.38 -19.55
N GLN A 155 -6.36 -31.15 -20.20
CA GLN A 155 -6.58 -31.71 -21.55
C GLN A 155 -7.00 -30.67 -22.62
N ILE A 156 -6.81 -29.38 -22.36
CA ILE A 156 -7.09 -28.30 -23.30
C ILE A 156 -5.90 -28.24 -24.26
N ASN A 157 -6.18 -28.32 -25.57
CA ASN A 157 -5.17 -28.21 -26.63
C ASN A 157 -4.21 -27.04 -26.36
N ALA A 158 -2.98 -27.37 -25.97
CA ALA A 158 -1.97 -26.42 -25.48
C ALA A 158 -1.70 -25.26 -26.44
N ILE A 159 -1.99 -25.44 -27.72
CA ILE A 159 -1.75 -24.51 -28.82
C ILE A 159 -2.68 -23.29 -28.77
N GLN A 160 -3.93 -23.43 -28.31
CA GLN A 160 -4.89 -22.29 -28.29
C GLN A 160 -4.71 -21.38 -27.07
N VAL A 161 -4.24 -21.91 -25.94
CA VAL A 161 -3.93 -21.11 -24.74
C VAL A 161 -2.55 -20.45 -24.85
N GLN A 162 -1.60 -21.09 -25.56
CA GLN A 162 -0.25 -20.57 -25.77
C GLN A 162 -0.15 -19.31 -26.64
N GLY A 163 -1.15 -19.05 -27.51
CA GLY A 163 -1.12 -17.93 -28.46
C GLY A 163 -1.73 -16.62 -27.95
N ASN A 164 -2.65 -16.67 -26.99
CA ASN A 164 -3.48 -15.50 -26.60
C ASN A 164 -3.01 -14.78 -25.32
N LEU A 165 -2.00 -15.28 -24.61
CA LEU A 165 -1.57 -14.72 -23.32
C LEU A 165 -0.21 -14.01 -23.39
N VAL A 166 0.63 -14.35 -24.38
CA VAL A 166 1.99 -13.81 -24.54
C VAL A 166 2.37 -13.87 -26.02
N ASN A 167 1.71 -13.08 -26.86
CA ASN A 167 2.16 -12.82 -28.22
C ASN A 167 3.17 -11.66 -28.19
N LYS A 168 4.41 -11.98 -28.51
CA LYS A 168 5.62 -11.17 -28.25
C LYS A 168 5.67 -9.79 -28.97
N ASN A 169 4.63 -9.43 -29.72
CA ASN A 169 4.58 -8.28 -30.62
C ASN A 169 3.40 -7.32 -30.38
N ASP A 170 2.54 -7.55 -29.38
CA ASP A 170 1.36 -6.72 -29.18
C ASP A 170 1.55 -5.75 -27.99
N SER A 171 1.52 -4.45 -28.27
CA SER A 171 1.70 -3.40 -27.25
C SER A 171 0.61 -3.43 -26.18
N ASP A 172 -0.56 -3.96 -26.51
CA ASP A 172 -1.73 -4.03 -25.61
C ASP A 172 -1.59 -5.11 -24.54
N GLU A 173 -0.83 -6.16 -24.81
CA GLU A 173 -0.54 -7.21 -23.82
C GLU A 173 0.34 -6.69 -22.68
N ILE A 174 1.29 -5.80 -22.97
CA ILE A 174 2.20 -5.22 -21.97
C ILE A 174 1.43 -4.40 -20.94
N TYR A 175 0.48 -3.56 -21.37
CA TYR A 175 -0.35 -2.76 -20.45
C TYR A 175 -1.23 -3.65 -19.58
N SER A 176 -1.82 -4.69 -20.16
CA SER A 176 -2.61 -5.68 -19.42
C SER A 176 -1.76 -6.40 -18.37
N LEU A 177 -0.54 -6.77 -18.72
CA LEU A 177 0.42 -7.42 -17.83
C LEU A 177 0.83 -6.51 -16.66
N ILE A 178 1.10 -5.23 -16.94
CA ILE A 178 1.42 -4.21 -15.94
C ILE A 178 0.26 -4.04 -14.96
N LEU A 179 -0.97 -3.99 -15.48
CA LEU A 179 -2.17 -3.88 -14.67
C LEU A 179 -2.32 -5.10 -13.76
N VAL A 180 -2.17 -6.32 -14.30
CA VAL A 180 -2.20 -7.57 -13.51
C VAL A 180 -1.19 -7.53 -12.37
N VAL A 181 0.06 -7.16 -12.63
CA VAL A 181 1.11 -7.10 -11.61
C VAL A 181 0.83 -6.03 -10.54
N THR A 182 0.30 -4.88 -10.95
CA THR A 182 -0.13 -3.83 -10.02
C THR A 182 -1.23 -4.35 -9.09
N PHE A 183 -2.23 -5.06 -9.64
CA PHE A 183 -3.29 -5.70 -8.87
C PHE A 183 -2.77 -6.79 -7.93
N VAL A 184 -1.82 -7.61 -8.38
CA VAL A 184 -1.18 -8.65 -7.56
C VAL A 184 -0.44 -8.02 -6.38
N GLY A 185 0.33 -6.95 -6.60
CA GLY A 185 1.00 -6.21 -5.51
C GLY A 185 0.01 -5.60 -4.50
N MET A 186 -1.06 -4.99 -5.00
CA MET A 186 -2.15 -4.47 -4.17
C MET A 186 -2.84 -5.59 -3.37
N PHE A 187 -3.07 -6.76 -3.98
CA PHE A 187 -3.71 -7.91 -3.35
C PHE A 187 -2.83 -8.58 -2.28
N ALA A 188 -1.52 -8.72 -2.53
CA ALA A 188 -0.57 -9.25 -1.57
C ALA A 188 -0.55 -8.42 -0.29
N SER A 189 -0.50 -7.09 -0.42
CA SER A 189 -0.57 -6.19 0.75
C SER A 189 -1.91 -6.29 1.48
N ASN A 190 -3.02 -6.54 0.78
CA ASN A 190 -4.32 -6.73 1.40
C ASN A 190 -4.35 -7.95 2.32
N ILE A 191 -3.84 -9.10 1.86
CA ILE A 191 -3.79 -10.32 2.65
C ILE A 191 -2.99 -10.07 3.92
N PHE A 192 -1.82 -9.45 3.79
CA PHE A 192 -0.97 -9.21 4.94
C PHE A 192 -1.65 -8.29 5.96
N ILE A 193 -2.26 -7.18 5.52
CA ILE A 193 -2.99 -6.26 6.41
C ILE A 193 -4.12 -7.00 7.13
N ALA A 194 -4.86 -7.84 6.42
CA ALA A 194 -5.94 -8.63 7.01
C ALA A 194 -5.43 -9.63 8.06
N VAL A 195 -4.25 -10.22 7.85
CA VAL A 195 -3.60 -11.12 8.82
C VAL A 195 -3.16 -10.33 10.05
N GLU A 196 -2.43 -9.23 9.88
CA GLU A 196 -1.96 -8.38 10.99
C GLU A 196 -3.15 -7.90 11.85
N GLN A 197 -4.23 -7.45 11.22
CA GLN A 197 -5.45 -7.03 11.91
C GLN A 197 -6.13 -8.18 12.66
N ARG A 198 -6.15 -9.40 12.09
CA ARG A 198 -6.71 -10.58 12.76
C ARG A 198 -5.85 -10.98 13.96
N VAL A 199 -4.53 -10.97 13.82
CA VAL A 199 -3.59 -11.30 14.91
C VAL A 199 -3.71 -10.30 16.05
N ALA A 200 -3.75 -8.99 15.75
CA ALA A 200 -3.95 -7.96 16.77
C ALA A 200 -5.26 -8.15 17.54
N ARG A 201 -6.38 -8.41 16.84
CA ARG A 201 -7.68 -8.68 17.47
C ARG A 201 -7.69 -9.94 18.35
N LEU A 202 -6.92 -10.97 17.97
CA LEU A 202 -6.81 -12.20 18.75
C LEU A 202 -5.95 -11.97 20.02
N ALA A 203 -4.91 -11.16 19.93
CA ALA A 203 -4.08 -10.77 21.08
C ALA A 203 -4.87 -9.90 22.08
N ASP A 204 -5.68 -8.96 21.60
CA ASP A 204 -6.53 -8.11 22.46
C ASP A 204 -7.61 -8.92 23.17
N LYS A 205 -8.26 -9.85 22.45
CA LYS A 205 -9.25 -10.76 23.05
C LYS A 205 -8.65 -11.65 24.14
N LYS A 206 -7.44 -12.18 23.92
CA LYS A 206 -6.73 -12.99 24.91
C LYS A 206 -6.37 -12.16 26.17
N SER A 207 -5.99 -10.90 25.98
CA SER A 207 -5.64 -10.00 27.08
C SER A 207 -6.85 -9.61 27.94
N GLN A 208 -8.01 -9.40 27.33
CA GLN A 208 -9.26 -9.11 28.08
C GLN A 208 -9.78 -10.34 28.86
N GLN A 209 -9.61 -11.54 28.32
CA GLN A 209 -10.04 -12.77 28.99
C GLN A 209 -9.19 -13.11 30.23
N SER A 210 -7.90 -12.75 30.22
CA SER A 210 -7.01 -12.88 31.39
C SER A 210 -7.33 -11.90 32.52
N ASN A 211 -7.79 -10.68 32.21
CA ASN A 211 -8.13 -9.68 33.22
C ASN A 211 -9.45 -9.99 33.95
N ASN A 212 -10.43 -10.60 33.27
CA ASN A 212 -11.69 -10.96 33.92
C ASN A 212 -11.55 -12.16 34.87
N GLN A 213 -10.59 -13.07 34.66
CA GLN A 213 -10.32 -14.17 35.60
C GLN A 213 -9.57 -13.74 36.87
N THR A 214 -9.02 -12.53 36.91
CA THR A 214 -8.30 -12.01 38.09
C THR A 214 -9.22 -11.19 39.01
N ASN A 215 -10.36 -10.71 38.52
CA ASN A 215 -11.33 -9.92 39.30
C ASN A 215 -12.44 -10.77 39.95
N ASP A 216 -12.49 -12.08 39.68
CA ASP A 216 -13.47 -13.01 40.25
C ASP A 216 -12.87 -13.92 41.35
N ASN A 217 -11.68 -13.61 41.86
CA ASN A 217 -11.05 -14.28 43.02
C ASN A 217 -10.84 -13.30 44.18
#